data_AF-A0A7V9ESJ7-F1
#
_entry.id   AF-A0A7V9ESJ7-F1
#
_cell.length_a   1.000
_cell.length_b   1.000
_cell.length_c   1.000
_cell.angle_alpha   90.00
_cell.angle_beta   90.00
_cell.angle_gamma   90.00
#
_symmetry.space_group_name_H-M   'P 1'
#
loop_
_entity.id
_entity.type
_entity.pdbx_description
1 polymer ?
#
loop_
_entity_poly.entity_id
_entity_poly.type
_entity_poly.pdbx_seq_one_letter_code
_entity_poly.pdbx_strand_id
1 'polypeptide(L)'
;MAVTNHDRVGKALDLLSRGLKPFVERELKSIYAQQWFAQVKQTLGTTQLQLVGTEETAEWDVAALLVTMWNHWNDVFRKTLGHAERTLVSELREVRNKWAHQRPFSTDDAYRALD
;
A
#
# COMPACT_ATOMS: atom_id res chain seq x y z
N MET A 1 2.32 23.28 -18.24
CA MET A 1 1.43 23.46 -17.08
C MET A 1 2.23 23.19 -15.82
N ALA A 2 1.98 23.92 -14.73
CA ALA A 2 2.63 23.64 -13.45
C ALA A 2 2.12 22.32 -12.86
N VAL A 3 3.01 21.48 -12.35
CA VAL A 3 2.66 20.21 -11.69
C VAL A 3 1.91 20.52 -10.40
N THR A 4 0.71 19.95 -10.21
CA THR A 4 -0.09 20.18 -9.01
C THR A 4 0.43 19.36 -7.83
N ASN A 5 0.05 19.73 -6.60
CA ASN A 5 0.37 18.93 -5.41
C ASN A 5 -0.26 17.53 -5.47
N HIS A 6 -1.44 17.41 -6.08
CA HIS A 6 -2.09 16.11 -6.30
C HIS A 6 -1.26 15.23 -7.25
N ASP A 7 -0.73 15.80 -8.33
CA ASP A 7 0.16 15.08 -9.26
C ASP A 7 1.47 14.62 -8.58
N ARG A 8 2.03 15.45 -7.70
CA ARG A 8 3.24 15.11 -6.94
C ARG A 8 3.00 13.93 -6.00
N VAL A 9 1.91 13.99 -5.23
CA VAL A 9 1.51 12.90 -4.33
C VAL A 9 1.21 11.63 -5.12
N GLY A 10 0.52 11.75 -6.27
CA GLY A 10 0.25 10.60 -7.15
C GLY A 10 1.53 9.91 -7.61
N LYS A 11 2.53 10.68 -8.07
CA LYS A 11 3.84 10.13 -8.45
C LYS A 11 4.56 9.44 -7.29
N ALA A 12 4.46 10.01 -6.09
CA ALA A 12 5.06 9.42 -4.89
C ALA A 12 4.40 8.09 -4.52
N LEU A 13 3.07 8.03 -4.53
CA LEU A 13 2.31 6.80 -4.30
C LEU A 13 2.64 5.72 -5.35
N ASP A 14 2.89 6.12 -6.60
CA ASP A 14 3.28 5.22 -7.68
C ASP A 14 4.68 4.62 -7.46
N LEU A 15 5.64 5.45 -7.01
CA LEU A 15 6.98 5.00 -6.62
C LEU A 15 6.94 4.10 -5.37
N LEU A 16 6.15 4.48 -4.37
CA LEU A 16 5.92 3.69 -3.17
C LEU A 16 5.39 2.30 -3.53
N SER A 17 4.38 2.21 -4.40
CA SER A 17 3.83 0.93 -4.86
C SER A 17 4.91 0.01 -5.44
N ARG A 18 5.76 0.56 -6.31
CA ARG A 18 6.85 -0.19 -6.96
C ARG A 18 7.90 -0.68 -5.97
N GLY A 19 8.26 0.15 -4.98
CA GLY A 19 9.22 -0.23 -3.94
C GLY A 19 8.65 -1.22 -2.92
N LEU A 20 7.36 -1.08 -2.60
CA LEU A 20 6.71 -1.84 -1.55
C LEU A 20 6.27 -3.23 -2.01
N LYS A 21 5.86 -3.40 -3.27
CA LYS A 21 5.46 -4.69 -3.86
C LYS A 21 6.45 -5.84 -3.57
N PRO A 22 7.74 -5.75 -3.94
CA PRO A 22 8.68 -6.86 -3.73
C PRO A 22 8.90 -7.17 -2.25
N PHE A 23 8.85 -6.15 -1.37
CA PHE A 23 8.92 -6.35 0.07
C PHE A 23 7.71 -7.13 0.58
N VAL A 24 6.49 -6.66 0.28
CA VAL A 24 5.24 -7.29 0.73
C VAL A 24 5.14 -8.74 0.28
N GLU A 25 5.42 -9.03 -0.99
CA GLU A 25 5.39 -10.40 -1.49
C GLU A 25 6.40 -11.30 -0.79
N ARG A 26 7.63 -10.82 -0.57
CA ARG A 26 8.68 -11.59 0.09
C ARG A 26 8.29 -11.96 1.52
N GLU A 27 7.82 -10.99 2.31
CA GLU A 27 7.44 -11.25 3.70
C GLU A 27 6.24 -12.20 3.78
N LEU A 28 5.24 -12.04 2.92
CA LEU A 28 4.09 -12.94 2.84
C LEU A 28 4.50 -14.36 2.42
N LYS A 29 5.34 -14.51 1.39
CA LYS A 29 5.86 -15.81 0.94
C LYS A 29 6.71 -16.47 2.03
N SER A 30 7.45 -15.69 2.81
CA SER A 30 8.24 -16.22 3.93
C SER A 30 7.39 -16.82 5.05
N ILE A 31 6.15 -16.34 5.26
CA ILE A 31 5.28 -16.81 6.33
C ILE A 31 4.27 -17.85 5.85
N TYR A 32 3.67 -17.64 4.68
CA TYR A 32 2.57 -18.46 4.18
C TYR A 32 2.96 -19.38 3.00
N ALA A 33 4.22 -19.33 2.54
CA ALA A 33 4.73 -20.13 1.43
C ALA A 33 3.80 -20.07 0.20
N GLN A 34 3.39 -21.21 -0.36
CA GLN A 34 2.52 -21.29 -1.54
C GLN A 34 1.10 -20.74 -1.30
N GLN A 35 0.66 -20.60 -0.04
CA GLN A 35 -0.68 -20.11 0.29
C GLN A 35 -0.73 -18.59 0.47
N TRP A 36 0.39 -17.89 0.29
CA TRP A 36 0.51 -16.46 0.55
C TRP A 36 -0.57 -15.62 -0.17
N PHE A 37 -0.84 -15.95 -1.43
CA PHE A 37 -1.80 -15.19 -2.23
C PHE A 37 -3.26 -15.46 -1.81
N ALA A 38 -3.56 -16.69 -1.38
CA ALA A 38 -4.88 -17.04 -0.84
C ALA A 38 -5.15 -16.28 0.47
N GLN A 39 -4.13 -16.13 1.33
CA GLN A 39 -4.23 -15.38 2.59
C GLN A 39 -4.51 -13.90 2.34
N VAL A 40 -3.81 -13.29 1.38
CA VAL A 40 -4.08 -11.91 0.94
C VAL A 40 -5.54 -11.75 0.51
N LYS A 41 -6.02 -12.65 -0.37
CA LYS A 41 -7.39 -12.57 -0.90
C LYS A 41 -8.46 -12.65 0.18
N GLN A 42 -8.24 -13.42 1.24
CA GLN A 42 -9.21 -13.53 2.33
C GLN A 42 -9.40 -12.23 3.11
N THR A 43 -8.42 -11.32 3.10
CA THR A 43 -8.47 -10.07 3.86
C THR A 43 -8.77 -8.83 3.00
N LEU A 44 -8.73 -8.96 1.67
CA LEU A 44 -9.06 -7.89 0.73
C LEU A 44 -10.58 -7.79 0.52
N GLY A 45 -11.07 -6.55 0.40
CA GLY A 45 -12.46 -6.30 0.01
C GLY A 45 -12.69 -6.57 -1.48
N THR A 46 -13.97 -6.65 -1.88
CA THR A 46 -14.39 -7.00 -3.26
C THR A 46 -13.72 -6.15 -4.33
N THR A 47 -13.58 -4.84 -4.10
CA THR A 47 -12.93 -3.92 -5.05
C THR A 47 -11.43 -4.20 -5.18
N GLN A 48 -10.74 -4.46 -4.07
CA GLN A 48 -9.30 -4.75 -4.11
C GLN A 48 -9.02 -6.14 -4.70
N LEU A 49 -9.91 -7.10 -4.47
CA LEU A 49 -9.82 -8.44 -5.05
C LEU A 49 -9.85 -8.43 -6.58
N GLN A 50 -10.68 -7.57 -7.18
CA GLN A 50 -10.76 -7.42 -8.63
C GLN A 50 -9.47 -6.84 -9.21
N LEU A 51 -8.81 -5.92 -8.47
CA LEU A 51 -7.58 -5.28 -8.89
C LEU A 51 -6.36 -6.20 -8.74
N VAL A 52 -6.27 -6.95 -7.64
CA VAL A 52 -5.09 -7.79 -7.35
C VAL A 52 -5.00 -9.03 -8.24
N GLY A 53 -6.07 -9.46 -8.91
CA GLY A 53 -6.01 -10.52 -9.94
C GLY A 53 -5.66 -11.93 -9.43
N THR A 54 -4.85 -12.67 -10.20
CA THR A 54 -4.31 -14.00 -9.85
C THR A 54 -2.85 -13.88 -9.38
N GLU A 55 -2.27 -14.95 -8.83
CA GLU A 55 -0.88 -14.94 -8.38
C GLU A 55 0.09 -14.60 -9.53
N GLU A 56 -0.20 -15.10 -10.72
CA GLU A 56 0.59 -14.91 -11.93
C GLU A 56 0.39 -13.52 -12.56
N THR A 57 -0.79 -12.91 -12.38
CA THR A 57 -1.14 -11.60 -12.92
C THR A 57 -1.36 -10.56 -11.81
N ALA A 58 -0.63 -10.67 -10.71
CA ALA A 58 -0.91 -9.86 -9.53
C ALA A 58 -0.60 -8.37 -9.76
N GLU A 59 -1.66 -7.61 -10.06
CA GLU A 59 -1.62 -6.16 -10.24
C GLU A 59 -1.82 -5.48 -8.88
N TRP A 60 -0.69 -5.19 -8.23
CA TRP A 60 -0.68 -4.45 -6.98
C TRP A 60 -0.75 -2.96 -7.25
N ASP A 61 -1.83 -2.32 -6.79
CA ASP A 61 -1.84 -0.90 -6.57
C ASP A 61 -1.41 -0.57 -5.13
N VAL A 62 -1.07 0.70 -4.89
CA VAL A 62 -0.70 1.19 -3.56
C VAL A 62 -1.80 0.92 -2.52
N ALA A 63 -3.05 0.86 -2.96
CA ALA A 63 -4.21 0.59 -2.12
C ALA A 63 -4.18 -0.81 -1.52
N ALA A 64 -4.05 -1.82 -2.38
CA ALA A 64 -4.01 -3.21 -2.01
C ALA A 64 -2.79 -3.49 -1.13
N LEU A 65 -1.61 -2.97 -1.50
CA LEU A 65 -0.38 -3.15 -0.72
C LEU A 65 -0.54 -2.64 0.72
N LEU A 66 -1.00 -1.40 0.90
CA LEU A 66 -1.15 -0.82 2.23
C LEU A 66 -2.23 -1.52 3.07
N VAL A 67 -3.31 -1.99 2.45
CA VAL A 67 -4.36 -2.76 3.14
C VAL A 67 -3.84 -4.14 3.55
N THR A 68 -3.13 -4.83 2.66
CA THR A 68 -2.50 -6.11 2.96
C THR A 68 -1.50 -5.99 4.11
N MET A 69 -0.66 -4.95 4.10
CA MET A 69 0.24 -4.67 5.22
C MET A 69 -0.49 -4.46 6.53
N TRP A 70 -1.59 -3.70 6.50
CA TRP A 70 -2.40 -3.44 7.67
C TRP A 70 -3.04 -4.72 8.24
N ASN A 71 -3.65 -5.53 7.38
CA ASN A 71 -4.40 -6.72 7.79
C ASN A 71 -3.49 -7.84 8.29
N HIS A 72 -2.33 -8.04 7.65
CA HIS A 72 -1.35 -9.04 8.05
C HIS A 72 -0.25 -8.48 8.97
N TRP A 73 -0.49 -7.32 9.60
CA TRP A 73 0.53 -6.65 10.40
C TRP A 73 1.08 -7.56 11.51
N ASN A 74 0.21 -8.15 12.32
CA ASN A 74 0.66 -8.92 13.48
C ASN A 74 1.30 -10.25 13.08
N ASP A 75 0.81 -10.89 12.02
CA ASP A 75 1.22 -12.24 11.65
C ASP A 75 2.47 -12.26 10.75
N VAL A 76 2.68 -11.18 10.00
CA VAL A 76 3.73 -11.06 8.99
C VAL A 76 4.66 -9.90 9.30
N PHE A 77 4.18 -8.66 9.18
CA PHE A 77 5.05 -7.49 9.14
C PHE A 77 5.67 -7.09 10.48
N ARG A 78 5.01 -7.39 11.61
CA ARG A 78 5.54 -7.14 12.96
C ARG A 78 6.83 -7.92 13.26
N LYS A 79 7.14 -8.96 12.49
CA LYS A 79 8.36 -9.77 12.65
C LYS A 79 9.61 -9.03 12.16
N THR A 80 9.44 -8.08 11.23
CA THR A 80 10.53 -7.34 10.59
C THR A 80 10.41 -5.83 10.77
N LEU A 81 9.20 -5.30 11.04
CA LEU A 81 8.90 -3.88 11.23
C LEU A 81 8.40 -3.59 12.65
N GLY A 82 8.59 -2.35 13.10
CA GLY A 82 8.24 -1.86 14.42
C GLY A 82 6.97 -1.01 14.47
N HIS A 83 6.74 -0.36 15.60
CA HIS A 83 5.55 0.47 15.81
C HIS A 83 5.54 1.71 14.89
N ALA A 84 6.70 2.31 14.64
CA ALA A 84 6.83 3.50 13.80
C ALA A 84 6.33 3.23 12.37
N GLU A 85 6.74 2.10 11.78
CA GLU A 85 6.32 1.71 10.43
C GLU A 85 4.81 1.39 10.38
N ARG A 86 4.23 0.87 11.46
CA ARG A 86 2.78 0.67 11.55
C ARG A 86 2.02 1.99 11.46
N THR A 87 2.50 3.00 12.17
CA THR A 87 1.94 4.35 12.15
C THR A 87 2.07 4.93 10.74
N LEU A 88 3.24 4.80 10.11
CA LEU A 88 3.47 5.26 8.74
C LEU A 88 2.51 4.59 7.74
N VAL A 89 2.30 3.27 7.83
CA VAL A 89 1.32 2.57 6.99
C VAL A 89 -0.09 3.15 7.18
N SER A 90 -0.47 3.51 8.42
CA SER A 90 -1.75 4.15 8.69
C SER A 90 -1.87 5.51 8.01
N GLU A 91 -0.85 6.36 8.15
CA GLU A 91 -0.83 7.70 7.54
C GLU A 91 -0.85 7.61 6.00
N LEU A 92 -0.06 6.70 5.41
CA LEU A 92 -0.04 6.47 3.96
C LEU A 92 -1.41 6.02 3.43
N ARG A 93 -2.17 5.24 4.20
CA ARG A 93 -3.54 4.86 3.82
C ARG A 93 -4.45 6.08 3.77
N GLU A 94 -4.31 7.01 4.70
CA GLU A 94 -5.08 8.26 4.71
C GLU A 94 -4.70 9.18 3.54
N VAL A 95 -3.40 9.36 3.28
CA VAL A 95 -2.89 10.12 2.13
C VAL A 95 -3.42 9.54 0.82
N ARG A 96 -3.30 8.23 0.63
CA ARG A 96 -3.81 7.53 -0.55
C ARG A 96 -5.32 7.69 -0.69
N ASN A 97 -6.07 7.59 0.40
CA ASN A 97 -7.52 7.77 0.39
C ASN A 97 -7.93 9.20 0.01
N LYS A 98 -7.21 10.22 0.52
CA LYS A 98 -7.40 11.62 0.14
C LYS A 98 -7.11 11.84 -1.34
N TRP A 99 -6.02 11.26 -1.85
CA TRP A 99 -5.62 11.30 -3.26
C TRP A 99 -6.65 10.66 -4.18
N ALA A 100 -7.12 9.44 -3.85
CA ALA A 100 -8.10 8.71 -4.65
C ALA A 100 -9.46 9.44 -4.74
N HIS A 101 -9.85 10.17 -3.68
CA HIS A 101 -11.04 11.01 -3.67
C HIS A 101 -10.84 12.41 -4.29
N GLN A 102 -9.70 12.65 -4.97
CA GLN A 102 -9.37 13.93 -5.62
C GLN A 102 -9.48 15.15 -4.68
N ARG A 103 -9.25 14.94 -3.38
CA ARG A 103 -9.28 16.04 -2.41
C ARG A 103 -8.06 16.95 -2.62
N PRO A 104 -8.19 18.26 -2.40
CA PRO A 104 -7.07 19.18 -2.54
C PRO A 104 -5.97 18.85 -1.53
N PHE A 105 -4.72 18.92 -2.00
CA PHE A 105 -3.53 18.86 -1.16
C PHE A 105 -2.93 20.26 -1.03
N SER A 106 -2.84 20.75 0.20
CA SER A 106 -1.99 21.91 0.49
C SER A 106 -0.52 21.55 0.23
N THR A 107 0.34 22.57 0.19
CA THR A 107 1.79 22.35 0.07
C THR A 107 2.34 21.55 1.24
N ASP A 108 1.83 21.79 2.45
CA ASP A 108 2.22 21.07 3.67
C ASP A 108 1.78 19.60 3.63
N ASP A 109 0.52 19.35 3.22
CA ASP A 109 0.02 17.97 3.01
C ASP A 109 0.89 17.20 2.00
N ALA A 110 1.33 17.88 0.93
CA ALA A 110 2.14 17.28 -0.11
C ALA A 110 3.56 16.97 0.39
N TYR A 111 4.18 17.88 1.15
CA TYR A 111 5.48 17.61 1.75
C TYR A 111 5.43 16.46 2.75
N ARG A 112 4.43 16.45 3.64
CA ARG A 112 4.27 15.35 4.61
C ARG A 112 4.00 13.99 3.95
N ALA A 113 3.34 13.98 2.80
CA ALA A 113 3.12 12.75 2.03
C ALA A 113 4.38 12.26 1.29
N LEU A 114 5.39 13.12 1.13
CA LEU A 114 6.64 12.85 0.41
C LEU A 114 7.81 12.51 1.35
N ASP A 115 7.73 12.94 2.60
CA ASP A 115 8.67 12.62 3.69
C ASP A 115 8.45 11.17 4.18
#